data_AF-A0A380DXC3-F1
#
_entry.id   AF-A0A380DXC3-F1
#
_cell.length_a   1.000
_cell.length_b   1.000
_cell.length_c   1.000
_cell.angle_alpha   90.00
_cell.angle_beta   90.00
_cell.angle_gamma   90.00
#
_symmetry.space_group_name_H-M   'P 1'
#
loop_
_entity.id
_entity.type
_entity.pdbx_description
1 polymer ?
#
loop_
_entity_poly.entity_id
_entity_poly.type
_entity_poly.pdbx_seq_one_letter_code
_entity_poly.pdbx_strand_id
1 'polypeptide(L)'
;MYYEQRFDEFGVKHEGIQGLFGKKVLPFEEVDGQVYQLISDELNEGVAPGVPWKNGPVPVDKAIYGLGPIEIKVSYFDDFKNILETVYGMTTIAHEDNVALLEVGEGGNGGQVILIKDDKGAAARQGYGEVHHVSFRVKDHDAIEAWATKYKEVGINNSGIVNRFYFEALYARVGHILIEISTDGPGFMEDEPYETLGEGLSLPPFLENKREYIESEVRPFNTKRQHD
;
A
#
# COMPACT_ATOMS: atom_id res chain seq x y z
N MET A 1 -2.44 -12.82 -19.82
CA MET A 1 -1.46 -13.62 -20.59
C MET A 1 -0.01 -13.16 -20.38
N TYR A 2 0.36 -11.87 -20.52
CA TYR A 2 1.76 -11.44 -20.29
C TYR A 2 2.31 -11.82 -18.89
N TYR A 3 1.65 -11.39 -17.81
CA TYR A 3 2.15 -11.63 -16.45
C TYR A 3 2.08 -13.09 -16.01
N GLU A 4 1.09 -13.83 -16.47
CA GLU A 4 0.97 -15.28 -16.21
C GLU A 4 2.16 -16.03 -16.81
N GLN A 5 2.49 -15.78 -18.09
CA GLN A 5 3.67 -16.35 -18.74
C GLN A 5 4.98 -15.91 -18.06
N ARG A 6 5.06 -14.65 -17.64
CA ARG A 6 6.23 -14.15 -16.91
C ARG A 6 6.37 -14.84 -15.55
N PHE A 7 5.28 -15.07 -14.84
CA PHE A 7 5.33 -15.80 -13.58
C PHE A 7 5.75 -17.25 -13.80
N ASP A 8 5.28 -17.92 -14.85
CA ASP A 8 5.77 -19.25 -15.24
C ASP A 8 7.29 -19.26 -15.51
N GLU A 9 7.79 -18.28 -16.28
CA GLU A 9 9.21 -18.14 -16.63
C GLU A 9 10.11 -17.95 -15.41
N PHE A 10 9.66 -17.13 -14.46
CA PHE A 10 10.42 -16.82 -13.24
C PHE A 10 10.09 -17.77 -12.07
N GLY A 11 9.22 -18.77 -12.27
CA GLY A 11 8.82 -19.72 -11.23
C GLY A 11 8.07 -19.09 -10.06
N VAL A 12 7.35 -17.99 -10.29
CA VAL A 12 6.51 -17.32 -9.28
C VAL A 12 5.24 -18.14 -9.08
N LYS A 13 4.86 -18.42 -7.83
CA LYS A 13 3.62 -19.14 -7.54
C LYS A 13 2.41 -18.25 -7.84
N HIS A 14 1.49 -18.70 -8.67
CA HIS A 14 0.26 -17.98 -9.00
C HIS A 14 -0.95 -18.91 -9.18
N GLU A 15 -2.15 -18.36 -9.07
CA GLU A 15 -3.42 -19.10 -9.19
C GLU A 15 -4.11 -18.92 -10.55
N GLY A 16 -3.42 -18.28 -11.50
CA GLY A 16 -3.97 -17.96 -12.82
C GLY A 16 -4.98 -16.80 -12.77
N ILE A 17 -5.53 -16.45 -13.93
CA ILE A 17 -6.45 -15.31 -14.02
C ILE A 17 -7.84 -15.68 -13.48
N GLN A 18 -8.34 -14.86 -12.55
CA GLN A 18 -9.65 -15.01 -11.90
C GLN A 18 -10.50 -13.75 -12.07
N GLY A 19 -11.78 -13.83 -11.72
CA GLY A 19 -12.70 -12.69 -11.66
C GLY A 19 -12.97 -12.25 -10.23
N LEU A 20 -12.90 -10.95 -9.95
CA LEU A 20 -13.16 -10.35 -8.64
C LEU A 20 -13.88 -9.00 -8.82
N PHE A 21 -15.10 -8.87 -8.28
CA PHE A 21 -15.95 -7.68 -8.43
C PHE A 21 -16.04 -7.13 -9.87
N GLY A 22 -16.17 -8.03 -10.86
CA GLY A 22 -16.26 -7.67 -12.27
C GLY A 22 -14.92 -7.32 -12.94
N LYS A 23 -13.80 -7.38 -12.22
CA LYS A 23 -12.44 -7.17 -12.74
C LYS A 23 -11.69 -8.50 -12.87
N LYS A 24 -10.67 -8.53 -13.73
CA LYS A 24 -9.73 -9.65 -13.82
C LYS A 24 -8.61 -9.43 -12.81
N VAL A 25 -8.26 -10.48 -12.07
CA VAL A 25 -7.13 -10.49 -11.13
C VAL A 25 -6.22 -11.68 -11.41
N LEU A 26 -4.95 -11.56 -11.02
CA LEU A 26 -3.96 -12.65 -11.03
C LEU A 26 -3.31 -12.71 -9.65
N PRO A 27 -3.81 -13.55 -8.73
CA PRO A 27 -3.20 -13.77 -7.42
C PRO A 27 -1.86 -14.49 -7.54
N PHE A 28 -0.88 -14.07 -6.75
CA PHE A 28 0.44 -14.67 -6.69
C PHE A 28 1.07 -14.52 -5.30
N GLU A 29 2.08 -15.33 -5.01
CA GLU A 29 2.83 -15.34 -3.76
C GLU A 29 4.30 -15.05 -4.07
N GLU A 30 4.92 -14.16 -3.30
CA GLU A 30 6.36 -13.93 -3.40
C GLU A 30 7.16 -14.89 -2.50
N VAL A 31 8.49 -14.77 -2.51
CA VAL A 31 9.42 -15.74 -1.90
C VAL A 31 9.35 -15.84 -0.37
N ASP A 32 8.93 -14.78 0.32
CA ASP A 32 8.71 -14.73 1.77
C ASP A 32 7.26 -15.11 2.16
N GLY A 33 6.41 -15.50 1.20
CA GLY A 33 5.04 -15.99 1.42
C GLY A 33 3.97 -14.90 1.45
N GLN A 34 4.32 -13.62 1.22
CA GLN A 34 3.34 -12.55 1.10
C GLN A 34 2.49 -12.75 -0.16
N VAL A 35 1.18 -12.65 0.01
CA VAL A 35 0.21 -12.77 -1.08
C VAL A 35 -0.05 -11.39 -1.68
N TYR A 36 -0.05 -11.35 -3.02
CA TYR A 36 -0.34 -10.19 -3.85
C TYR A 36 -1.36 -10.56 -4.92
N GLN A 37 -1.91 -9.55 -5.59
CA GLN A 37 -2.67 -9.72 -6.82
C GLN A 37 -2.35 -8.61 -7.81
N LEU A 38 -2.25 -8.97 -9.09
CA LEU A 38 -2.37 -7.99 -10.15
C LEU A 38 -3.86 -7.82 -10.48
N ILE A 39 -4.33 -6.58 -10.60
CA ILE A 39 -5.70 -6.28 -10.98
C ILE A 39 -5.73 -5.52 -12.30
N SER A 40 -6.66 -5.89 -13.17
CA SER A 40 -6.87 -5.19 -14.44
C SER A 40 -7.39 -3.78 -14.20
N ASP A 41 -6.85 -2.84 -14.96
CA ASP A 41 -7.24 -1.44 -15.04
C ASP A 41 -8.14 -1.12 -16.23
N GLU A 42 -8.44 -2.11 -17.08
CA GLU A 42 -9.22 -1.96 -18.32
C GLU A 42 -10.54 -1.19 -18.14
N LEU A 43 -11.18 -1.36 -16.97
CA LEU A 43 -12.45 -0.73 -16.60
C LEU A 43 -12.30 0.17 -15.36
N ASN A 44 -11.09 0.66 -15.07
CA ASN A 44 -10.84 1.45 -13.89
C ASN A 44 -11.21 2.92 -14.11
N GLU A 45 -12.16 3.40 -13.30
CA GLU A 45 -12.52 4.81 -13.19
C GLU A 45 -12.33 5.24 -11.73
N GLY A 46 -11.65 6.37 -11.50
CA GLY A 46 -11.41 6.91 -10.16
C GLY A 46 -10.01 7.47 -10.00
N VAL A 47 -9.39 7.22 -8.85
CA VAL A 47 -8.05 7.74 -8.52
C VAL A 47 -7.08 7.40 -9.63
N ALA A 48 -6.53 8.47 -10.26
CA ALA A 48 -5.54 8.33 -11.31
C ALA A 48 -4.31 7.61 -10.76
N PRO A 49 -3.77 6.64 -11.50
CA PRO A 49 -2.64 5.90 -11.00
C PRO A 49 -1.32 6.62 -11.31
N GLY A 50 -0.19 6.02 -10.93
CA GLY A 50 1.13 6.59 -11.19
C GLY A 50 1.56 6.49 -12.66
N VAL A 51 2.75 7.03 -12.94
CA VAL A 51 3.38 6.93 -14.25
C VAL A 51 4.33 5.72 -14.26
N PRO A 52 4.19 4.78 -15.22
CA PRO A 52 5.13 3.69 -15.40
C PRO A 52 6.59 4.13 -15.43
N TRP A 53 7.45 3.40 -14.72
CA TRP A 53 8.89 3.57 -14.85
C TRP A 53 9.39 3.05 -16.21
N LYS A 54 10.04 3.92 -16.98
CA LYS A 54 10.41 3.63 -18.38
C LYS A 54 11.62 2.71 -18.54
N ASN A 55 12.45 2.61 -17.51
CA ASN A 55 13.70 1.82 -17.55
C ASN A 55 13.57 0.52 -16.74
N GLY A 56 12.35 -0.02 -16.61
CA GLY A 56 12.09 -1.29 -15.94
C GLY A 56 12.27 -2.50 -16.87
N PRO A 57 12.36 -3.73 -16.33
CA PRO A 57 12.50 -4.97 -17.10
C PRO A 57 11.17 -5.46 -17.73
N VAL A 58 10.12 -4.64 -17.68
CA VAL A 58 8.78 -4.91 -18.20
C VAL A 58 8.45 -3.80 -19.21
N PRO A 59 7.89 -4.13 -20.39
CA PRO A 59 7.44 -3.12 -21.35
C PRO A 59 6.51 -2.09 -20.72
N VAL A 60 6.64 -0.82 -21.14
CA VAL A 60 5.92 0.31 -20.53
C VAL A 60 4.39 0.13 -20.57
N ASP A 61 3.84 -0.48 -21.63
CA ASP A 61 2.42 -0.78 -21.79
C ASP A 61 1.92 -1.96 -20.93
N LYS A 62 2.83 -2.61 -20.19
CA LYS A 62 2.55 -3.72 -19.26
C LYS A 62 3.02 -3.43 -17.85
N ALA A 63 3.65 -2.29 -17.58
CA ALA A 63 4.25 -2.01 -16.29
C ALA A 63 3.20 -1.89 -15.18
N ILE A 64 3.54 -2.34 -13.98
CA ILE A 64 2.79 -1.98 -12.77
C ILE A 64 3.11 -0.51 -12.47
N TYR A 65 2.07 0.29 -12.26
CA TYR A 65 2.19 1.74 -12.15
C TYR A 65 1.45 2.30 -10.94
N GLY A 66 0.83 1.46 -10.11
CA GLY A 66 0.06 1.89 -8.95
C GLY A 66 -0.48 0.73 -8.13
N LEU A 67 -1.11 1.07 -7.00
CA LEU A 67 -1.77 0.10 -6.14
C LEU A 67 -3.20 -0.19 -6.63
N GLY A 68 -3.58 -1.46 -6.51
CA GLY A 68 -4.97 -1.90 -6.57
C GLY A 68 -5.66 -1.78 -5.21
N PRO A 69 -6.87 -2.36 -5.09
CA PRO A 69 -7.55 -2.44 -3.81
C PRO A 69 -6.70 -3.21 -2.80
N ILE A 70 -6.61 -2.69 -1.58
CA ILE A 70 -6.00 -3.41 -0.46
C ILE A 70 -6.97 -4.47 0.05
N GLU A 71 -6.46 -5.58 0.56
CA GLU A 71 -7.25 -6.58 1.26
C GLU A 71 -7.00 -6.50 2.77
N ILE A 72 -8.08 -6.42 3.55
CA ILE A 72 -8.04 -6.45 5.00
C ILE A 72 -8.88 -7.62 5.49
N LYS A 73 -8.27 -8.56 6.21
CA LYS A 73 -8.93 -9.70 6.84
C LYS A 73 -9.11 -9.44 8.34
N VAL A 74 -10.33 -9.53 8.84
CA VAL A 74 -10.65 -9.32 10.26
C VAL A 74 -11.74 -10.27 10.75
N SER A 75 -11.66 -10.67 12.02
CA SER A 75 -12.72 -11.45 12.69
C SER A 75 -13.89 -10.57 13.16
N TYR A 76 -13.63 -9.28 13.39
CA TYR A 76 -14.60 -8.26 13.83
C TYR A 76 -15.11 -7.43 12.63
N PHE A 77 -15.59 -8.13 11.60
CA PHE A 77 -15.94 -7.57 10.28
C PHE A 77 -16.91 -6.39 10.36
N ASP A 78 -18.06 -6.56 11.02
CA ASP A 78 -19.11 -5.53 11.05
C ASP A 78 -18.64 -4.26 11.78
N ASP A 79 -17.93 -4.42 12.90
CA ASP A 79 -17.38 -3.30 13.67
C ASP A 79 -16.32 -2.54 12.86
N PHE A 80 -15.42 -3.27 12.20
CA PHE A 80 -14.37 -2.64 11.39
C PHE A 80 -14.95 -1.95 10.16
N LYS A 81 -15.91 -2.58 9.49
CA LYS A 81 -16.66 -1.99 8.37
C LYS A 81 -17.34 -0.68 8.81
N ASN A 82 -18.03 -0.69 9.95
CA ASN A 82 -18.66 0.51 10.49
C ASN A 82 -17.64 1.62 10.78
N ILE A 83 -16.43 1.29 11.25
CA ILE A 83 -15.37 2.29 11.43
C ILE A 83 -14.90 2.86 10.08
N LEU A 84 -14.69 2.01 9.06
CA LEU A 84 -14.33 2.49 7.72
C LEU A 84 -15.41 3.43 7.15
N GLU A 85 -16.68 3.13 7.35
CA GLU A 85 -17.79 3.97 6.87
C GLU A 85 -17.93 5.27 7.67
N THR A 86 -17.93 5.20 9.00
CA THR A 86 -18.24 6.35 9.86
C THR A 86 -17.04 7.25 10.14
N VAL A 87 -15.85 6.66 10.31
CA VAL A 87 -14.62 7.40 10.60
C VAL A 87 -13.84 7.69 9.32
N TYR A 88 -13.76 6.73 8.40
CA TYR A 88 -12.99 6.92 7.16
C TYR A 88 -13.81 7.40 5.98
N GLY A 89 -15.14 7.53 6.14
CA GLY A 89 -16.02 8.05 5.09
C GLY A 89 -16.08 7.15 3.86
N MET A 90 -15.74 5.87 4.01
CA MET A 90 -15.81 4.92 2.91
C MET A 90 -17.27 4.52 2.64
N THR A 91 -17.59 4.20 1.39
CA THR A 91 -18.92 3.71 0.99
C THR A 91 -18.82 2.26 0.57
N THR A 92 -19.68 1.39 1.09
CA THR A 92 -19.80 0.01 0.62
C THR A 92 -20.47 -0.02 -0.76
N ILE A 93 -19.75 -0.50 -1.77
CA ILE A 93 -20.23 -0.57 -3.17
C ILE A 93 -20.57 -2.00 -3.61
N ALA A 94 -20.07 -3.02 -2.91
CA ALA A 94 -20.50 -4.40 -3.05
C ALA A 94 -20.43 -5.12 -1.69
N HIS A 95 -21.35 -6.04 -1.44
CA HIS A 95 -21.39 -6.82 -0.20
C HIS A 95 -21.94 -8.22 -0.49
N GLU A 96 -21.20 -9.22 -0.05
CA GLU A 96 -21.63 -10.62 0.06
C GLU A 96 -21.37 -11.09 1.52
N ASP A 97 -21.85 -12.28 1.90
CA ASP A 97 -21.90 -12.74 3.30
C ASP A 97 -20.58 -12.59 4.08
N ASN A 98 -19.41 -12.72 3.44
CA ASN A 98 -18.10 -12.66 4.10
C ASN A 98 -17.13 -11.66 3.45
N VAL A 99 -17.57 -10.83 2.50
CA VAL A 99 -16.71 -9.88 1.80
C VAL A 99 -17.47 -8.61 1.44
N ALA A 100 -16.83 -7.46 1.63
CA ALA A 100 -17.33 -6.18 1.17
C ALA A 100 -16.25 -5.44 0.39
N LEU A 101 -16.67 -4.78 -0.69
CA LEU A 101 -15.85 -3.79 -1.39
C LEU A 101 -16.27 -2.40 -0.91
N LEU A 102 -15.35 -1.69 -0.28
CA LEU A 102 -15.52 -0.31 0.15
C LEU A 102 -14.72 0.62 -0.75
N GLU A 103 -15.19 1.84 -0.90
CA GLU A 103 -14.60 2.86 -1.78
C GLU A 103 -14.51 4.22 -1.08
N VAL A 104 -13.46 4.99 -1.36
CA VAL A 104 -13.24 6.32 -0.80
C VAL A 104 -12.68 7.29 -1.85
N GLY A 105 -12.94 8.59 -1.66
CA GLY A 105 -12.45 9.63 -2.54
C GLY A 105 -13.04 9.52 -3.94
N GLU A 106 -12.18 9.56 -4.96
CA GLU A 106 -12.57 9.38 -6.37
C GLU A 106 -12.81 7.90 -6.73
N GLY A 107 -12.54 6.96 -5.82
CA GLY A 107 -12.76 5.55 -6.01
C GLY A 107 -11.78 4.87 -6.96
N GLY A 108 -12.22 3.79 -7.60
CA GLY A 108 -11.38 2.97 -8.47
C GLY A 108 -10.32 2.18 -7.70
N ASN A 109 -9.45 1.49 -8.43
CA ASN A 109 -8.44 0.56 -7.91
C ASN A 109 -7.66 1.14 -6.72
N GLY A 110 -7.15 2.37 -6.82
CA GLY A 110 -6.36 3.02 -5.77
C GLY A 110 -7.17 3.62 -4.61
N GLY A 111 -8.50 3.64 -4.70
CA GLY A 111 -9.41 4.16 -3.68
C GLY A 111 -10.28 3.09 -3.04
N GLN A 112 -9.97 1.81 -3.23
CA GLN A 112 -10.81 0.68 -2.82
C GLN A 112 -10.17 -0.19 -1.72
N VAL A 113 -11.01 -0.73 -0.85
CA VAL A 113 -10.67 -1.68 0.20
C VAL A 113 -11.57 -2.90 0.07
N ILE A 114 -10.97 -4.08 -0.09
CA ILE A 114 -11.65 -5.36 0.02
C ILE A 114 -11.56 -5.80 1.47
N LEU A 115 -12.67 -5.72 2.20
CA LEU A 115 -12.78 -6.20 3.57
C LEU A 115 -13.28 -7.64 3.54
N ILE A 116 -12.58 -8.54 4.20
CA ILE A 116 -12.91 -9.97 4.27
C ILE A 116 -13.13 -10.37 5.72
N LYS A 117 -14.25 -11.06 5.97
CA LYS A 117 -14.53 -11.68 7.26
C LYS A 117 -13.73 -12.97 7.40
N ASP A 118 -12.89 -13.03 8.42
CA ASP A 118 -12.15 -14.24 8.80
C ASP A 118 -12.23 -14.49 10.30
N ASP A 119 -13.19 -15.32 10.71
CA ASP A 119 -13.44 -15.71 12.10
C ASP A 119 -12.83 -17.08 12.47
N LYS A 120 -12.16 -17.73 11.52
CA LYS A 120 -11.58 -19.09 11.67
C LYS A 120 -10.07 -19.09 11.57
N GLY A 121 -9.47 -18.12 10.89
CA GLY A 121 -8.04 -17.95 10.75
C GLY A 121 -7.35 -17.72 12.09
N ALA A 122 -6.09 -18.15 12.17
CA ALA A 122 -5.25 -17.78 13.30
C ALA A 122 -4.92 -16.28 13.23
N ALA A 123 -4.80 -15.63 14.38
CA ALA A 123 -4.30 -14.26 14.43
C ALA A 123 -2.91 -14.19 13.77
N ALA A 124 -2.74 -13.25 12.84
CA ALA A 124 -1.48 -13.02 12.16
C ALA A 124 -0.38 -12.68 13.18
N ARG A 125 0.84 -13.11 12.89
CA ARG A 125 2.03 -12.85 13.71
C ARG A 125 2.98 -11.98 12.93
N GLN A 126 3.47 -10.91 13.55
CA GLN A 126 4.45 -10.04 12.91
C GLN A 126 5.72 -10.84 12.55
N GLY A 127 6.20 -10.65 11.32
CA GLY A 127 7.34 -11.36 10.76
C GLY A 127 7.60 -10.96 9.31
N TYR A 128 8.51 -11.69 8.66
CA TYR A 128 8.74 -11.59 7.22
C TYR A 128 7.49 -12.06 6.46
N GLY A 129 7.21 -11.43 5.31
CA GLY A 129 6.05 -11.77 4.48
C GLY A 129 4.70 -11.25 4.99
N GLU A 130 4.69 -10.27 5.90
CA GLU A 130 3.47 -9.70 6.49
C GLU A 130 3.36 -8.18 6.26
N VAL A 131 2.13 -7.70 6.06
CA VAL A 131 1.83 -6.26 5.94
C VAL A 131 1.80 -5.61 7.33
N HIS A 132 2.68 -4.64 7.57
CA HIS A 132 2.77 -3.97 8.88
C HIS A 132 1.68 -2.91 9.11
N HIS A 133 1.34 -2.12 8.08
CA HIS A 133 0.26 -1.14 8.09
C HIS A 133 -0.20 -0.82 6.66
N VAL A 134 -1.32 -0.12 6.56
CA VAL A 134 -1.75 0.56 5.34
C VAL A 134 -1.79 2.06 5.56
N SER A 135 -1.41 2.85 4.55
CA SER A 135 -1.57 4.30 4.55
C SER A 135 -2.69 4.76 3.61
N PHE A 136 -3.50 5.71 4.08
CA PHE A 136 -4.42 6.50 3.25
C PHE A 136 -3.89 7.92 3.07
N ARG A 137 -4.01 8.42 1.85
CA ARG A 137 -3.46 9.71 1.43
C ARG A 137 -4.34 10.87 1.88
N VAL A 138 -3.68 11.96 2.28
CA VAL A 138 -4.28 13.28 2.44
C VAL A 138 -3.42 14.30 1.72
N LYS A 139 -4.04 15.42 1.32
CA LYS A 139 -3.39 16.37 0.43
C LYS A 139 -2.15 17.04 1.03
N ASP A 140 -2.26 17.50 2.28
CA ASP A 140 -1.31 18.43 2.87
C ASP A 140 -1.39 18.45 4.41
N HIS A 141 -0.59 19.32 5.03
CA HIS A 141 -0.48 19.50 6.47
C HIS A 141 -1.85 19.80 7.14
N ASP A 142 -2.60 20.75 6.58
CA ASP A 142 -3.90 21.14 7.12
C ASP A 142 -4.87 19.94 7.14
N ALA A 143 -4.80 19.09 6.10
CA ALA A 143 -5.60 17.88 6.04
C ALA A 143 -5.20 16.85 7.11
N ILE A 144 -3.90 16.60 7.35
CA ILE A 144 -3.46 15.65 8.38
C ILE A 144 -3.72 16.17 9.81
N GLU A 145 -3.66 17.49 10.05
CA GLU A 145 -4.08 18.11 11.31
C GLU A 145 -5.58 17.94 11.57
N ALA A 146 -6.40 18.07 10.52
CA ALA A 146 -7.83 17.80 10.62
C ALA A 146 -8.10 16.34 11.01
N TRP A 147 -7.32 15.39 10.50
CA TRP A 147 -7.40 13.98 10.90
C TRP A 147 -6.95 13.73 12.35
N ALA A 148 -5.88 14.39 12.80
CA ALA A 148 -5.45 14.31 14.19
C ALA A 148 -6.53 14.82 15.15
N THR A 149 -7.20 15.92 14.77
CA THR A 149 -8.35 16.47 15.50
C THR A 149 -9.53 15.50 15.49
N LYS A 150 -9.90 14.96 14.32
CA LYS A 150 -10.98 13.98 14.18
C LYS A 150 -10.76 12.76 15.07
N TYR A 151 -9.57 12.17 15.07
CA TYR A 151 -9.23 11.03 15.94
C TYR A 151 -9.38 11.37 17.42
N LYS A 152 -8.96 12.57 17.84
CA LYS A 152 -9.14 13.03 19.22
C LYS A 152 -10.63 13.15 19.59
N GLU A 153 -11.45 13.70 18.70
CA GLU A 153 -12.90 13.87 18.93
C GLU A 153 -13.65 12.54 19.06
N VAL A 154 -13.28 11.54 18.25
CA VAL A 154 -13.89 10.21 18.29
C VAL A 154 -13.18 9.24 19.27
N GLY A 155 -12.20 9.71 20.03
CA GLY A 155 -11.52 8.93 21.07
C GLY A 155 -10.55 7.87 20.54
N ILE A 156 -10.04 8.00 19.31
CA ILE A 156 -9.03 7.10 18.74
C ILE A 156 -7.63 7.57 19.16
N ASN A 157 -6.93 6.73 19.92
CA ASN A 157 -5.53 6.93 20.26
C ASN A 157 -4.66 6.91 18.99
N ASN A 158 -3.76 7.89 18.88
CA ASN A 158 -2.88 8.04 17.73
C ASN A 158 -1.47 8.48 18.15
N SER A 159 -0.53 8.42 17.23
CA SER A 159 0.88 8.78 17.46
C SER A 159 1.15 10.27 17.63
N GLY A 160 0.18 11.14 17.33
CA GLY A 160 0.47 12.50 16.88
C GLY A 160 1.09 12.52 15.47
N ILE A 161 1.26 13.72 14.91
CA ILE A 161 1.87 13.89 13.60
C ILE A 161 3.38 13.64 13.70
N VAL A 162 3.90 12.79 12.83
CA VAL A 162 5.30 12.40 12.74
C VAL A 162 5.86 12.84 11.40
N ASN A 163 6.97 13.56 11.40
CA ASN A 163 7.68 13.93 10.17
C ASN A 163 8.55 12.74 9.70
N ARG A 164 8.28 12.22 8.50
CA ARG A 164 9.01 11.12 7.85
C ARG A 164 9.96 11.59 6.75
N PHE A 165 10.34 12.87 6.78
CA PHE A 165 11.14 13.59 5.79
C PHE A 165 10.43 13.74 4.42
N TYR A 166 9.98 12.64 3.82
CA TYR A 166 9.29 12.62 2.53
C TYR A 166 7.79 12.89 2.60
N PHE A 167 7.20 12.76 3.80
CA PHE A 167 5.79 13.03 4.08
C PHE A 167 5.59 13.20 5.59
N GLU A 168 4.43 13.70 6.00
CA GLU A 168 3.95 13.65 7.37
C GLU A 168 3.03 12.44 7.55
N ALA A 169 3.05 11.84 8.73
CA ALA A 169 2.35 10.60 9.04
C ALA A 169 1.61 10.68 10.37
N LEU A 170 0.43 10.09 10.43
CA LEU A 170 -0.41 9.96 11.63
C LEU A 170 -0.87 8.51 11.74
N TYR A 171 -0.46 7.83 12.81
CA TYR A 171 -0.74 6.41 13.01
C TYR A 171 -1.84 6.20 14.04
N ALA A 172 -2.81 5.33 13.71
CA ALA A 172 -3.85 4.89 14.62
C ALA A 172 -4.05 3.37 14.52
N ARG A 173 -4.19 2.71 15.67
CA ARG A 173 -4.54 1.28 15.71
C ARG A 173 -6.05 1.14 15.85
N VAL A 174 -6.70 0.58 14.83
CA VAL A 174 -8.14 0.34 14.77
C VAL A 174 -8.38 -1.17 14.91
N GLY A 175 -8.79 -1.60 16.10
CA GLY A 175 -8.77 -3.02 16.46
C GLY A 175 -7.32 -3.53 16.44
N HIS A 176 -7.01 -4.50 15.57
CA HIS A 176 -5.66 -5.00 15.35
C HIS A 176 -4.94 -4.37 14.16
N ILE A 177 -5.66 -3.68 13.26
CA ILE A 177 -5.08 -3.09 12.04
C ILE A 177 -4.40 -1.76 12.38
N LEU A 178 -3.17 -1.58 11.92
CA LEU A 178 -2.47 -0.30 11.98
C LEU A 178 -2.77 0.49 10.71
N ILE A 179 -3.45 1.62 10.87
CA ILE A 179 -3.75 2.55 9.79
C ILE A 179 -2.85 3.78 9.94
N GLU A 180 -2.26 4.21 8.84
CA GLU A 180 -1.56 5.47 8.69
C GLU A 180 -2.40 6.43 7.83
N ILE A 181 -2.38 7.72 8.18
CA ILE A 181 -2.77 8.81 7.29
C ILE A 181 -1.48 9.54 6.91
N SER A 182 -1.19 9.69 5.61
CA SER A 182 0.05 10.33 5.14
C SER A 182 -0.22 11.46 4.15
N THR A 183 0.58 12.52 4.21
CA THR A 183 0.51 13.61 3.23
C THR A 183 1.08 13.19 1.87
N ASP A 184 0.52 13.75 0.79
CA ASP A 184 1.01 13.50 -0.57
C ASP A 184 2.44 14.00 -0.81
N GLY A 185 2.81 15.09 -0.16
CA GLY A 185 4.11 15.75 -0.29
C GLY A 185 4.94 15.77 1.00
N PRO A 186 6.21 16.18 0.91
CA PRO A 186 6.87 16.69 -0.31
C PRO A 186 7.23 15.63 -1.37
N GLY A 187 7.33 14.36 -0.97
CA GLY A 187 7.71 13.25 -1.84
C GLY A 187 9.21 12.95 -1.83
N PHE A 188 9.62 11.94 -2.59
CA PHE A 188 10.99 11.40 -2.55
C PHE A 188 12.03 12.17 -3.37
N MET A 189 11.65 13.26 -4.06
CA MET A 189 12.58 14.04 -4.90
C MET A 189 13.20 15.23 -4.16
N GLU A 190 13.09 15.27 -2.83
CA GLU A 190 13.66 16.35 -1.99
C GLU A 190 15.19 16.31 -1.95
N ASP A 191 15.76 15.11 -1.99
CA ASP A 191 17.18 14.83 -1.76
C ASP A 191 17.88 14.17 -2.97
N GLU A 192 17.13 13.62 -3.92
CA GLU A 192 17.64 12.98 -5.13
C GLU A 192 16.84 13.39 -6.39
N PRO A 193 17.49 13.63 -7.54
CA PRO A 193 16.78 13.86 -8.80
C PRO A 193 16.14 12.57 -9.31
N TYR A 194 15.08 12.70 -10.11
CA TYR A 194 14.32 11.59 -10.68
C TYR A 194 15.19 10.54 -11.38
N GLU A 195 16.25 10.97 -12.06
CA GLU A 195 17.13 10.11 -12.85
C GLU A 195 17.94 9.12 -11.99
N THR A 196 18.25 9.47 -10.74
CA THR A 196 19.10 8.68 -9.84
C THR A 196 18.39 8.26 -8.55
N LEU A 197 17.07 8.47 -8.47
CA LEU A 197 16.26 8.19 -7.29
C LEU A 197 16.39 6.71 -6.88
N GLY A 198 16.79 6.46 -5.63
CA GLY A 198 16.95 5.12 -5.07
C GLY A 198 18.24 4.41 -5.49
N GLU A 199 19.18 5.10 -6.15
CA GLU A 199 20.51 4.55 -6.44
C GLU A 199 21.48 4.70 -5.27
N GLY A 200 21.22 5.65 -4.35
CA GLY A 200 22.01 5.92 -3.15
C GLY A 200 21.34 5.47 -1.84
N LEU A 201 22.15 5.40 -0.78
CA LEU A 201 21.62 5.34 0.59
C LEU A 201 21.24 6.76 1.03
N SER A 202 19.97 7.11 0.92
CA SER A 202 19.46 8.34 1.51
C SER A 202 19.30 8.22 3.03
N LEU A 203 19.65 9.30 3.73
CA LEU A 203 19.45 9.47 5.16
C LEU A 203 18.69 10.77 5.42
N PRO A 204 17.72 10.79 6.35
CA PRO A 204 17.13 12.05 6.76
C PRO A 204 18.20 12.94 7.41
N PRO A 205 18.07 14.28 7.33
CA PRO A 205 19.14 15.21 7.75
C PRO A 205 19.68 15.00 9.17
N PHE A 206 18.84 14.51 10.09
CA PHE A 206 19.26 14.24 11.48
C PHE A 206 20.11 12.98 11.67
N LEU A 207 20.27 12.13 10.63
CA LEU A 207 21.13 10.94 10.63
C LEU A 207 22.40 11.11 9.81
N GLU A 208 22.55 12.20 9.05
CA GLU A 208 23.71 12.42 8.18
C GLU A 208 25.04 12.43 8.94
N ASN A 209 25.05 12.92 10.17
CA ASN A 209 26.24 12.88 11.04
C ASN A 209 26.68 11.47 11.46
N LYS A 210 25.91 10.43 11.11
CA LYS A 210 26.19 9.02 11.39
C LYS A 210 26.35 8.19 10.11
N ARG A 211 26.43 8.82 8.94
CA ARG A 211 26.47 8.14 7.63
C ARG A 211 27.50 7.01 7.58
N GLU A 212 28.77 7.29 7.90
CA GLU A 212 29.85 6.29 7.84
C GLU A 212 29.53 5.04 8.68
N TYR A 213 28.96 5.23 9.87
CA TYR A 213 28.56 4.12 10.73
C TYR A 213 27.35 3.37 10.17
N ILE A 214 26.34 4.08 9.67
CA ILE A 214 25.15 3.42 9.11
C ILE A 214 25.55 2.60 7.87
N GLU A 215 26.37 3.16 6.99
CA GLU A 215 26.90 2.47 5.81
C GLU A 215 27.74 1.23 6.16
N SER A 216 28.42 1.21 7.32
CA SER A 216 29.15 0.02 7.77
C SER A 216 28.27 -1.10 8.31
N GLU A 217 27.06 -0.79 8.80
CA GLU A 217 26.14 -1.76 9.39
C GLU A 217 25.11 -2.31 8.39
N VAL A 218 24.83 -1.58 7.30
CA VAL A 218 23.88 -2.00 6.27
C VAL A 218 24.53 -3.02 5.35
N ARG A 219 23.90 -4.20 5.22
CA ARG A 219 24.33 -5.21 4.26
C ARG A 219 24.13 -4.69 2.82
N PRO A 220 25.18 -4.61 1.98
CA PRO A 220 25.02 -4.21 0.60
C PRO A 220 24.17 -5.22 -0.19
N PHE A 221 23.32 -4.72 -1.08
CA PHE A 221 22.60 -5.51 -2.07
C PHE A 221 22.73 -4.87 -3.44
N ASN A 222 22.70 -5.69 -4.49
CA ASN A 222 22.93 -5.22 -5.84
C ASN A 222 21.62 -4.77 -6.49
N THR A 223 21.43 -3.46 -6.61
CA THR A 223 20.33 -2.84 -7.36
C THR A 223 20.69 -2.53 -8.81
N LYS A 224 21.94 -2.80 -9.24
CA LYS A 224 22.37 -2.51 -10.60
C LYS A 224 21.54 -3.35 -11.58
N ARG A 225 20.96 -2.64 -12.54
CA ARG A 225 20.17 -3.22 -13.63
C ARG A 225 21.04 -4.24 -14.36
N GLN A 226 20.60 -5.50 -14.42
CA GLN A 226 21.13 -6.43 -15.41
C GLN A 226 20.62 -5.96 -16.77
N HIS A 227 21.44 -5.16 -17.45
CA HIS A 227 21.25 -4.88 -18.86
C HIS A 227 21.74 -6.12 -19.62
N ASP A 228 20.82 -6.88 -20.17
CA ASP A 228 21.08 -7.73 -21.35
C ASP A 228 20.94 -6.87 -22.61
#